data_AF-A0A3D5UTL4-F1
#
_entry.id   AF-A0A3D5UTL4-F1
#
_cell.length_a   1.000
_cell.length_b   1.000
_cell.length_c   1.000
_cell.angle_alpha   90.00
_cell.angle_beta   90.00
_cell.angle_gamma   90.00
#
_symmetry.space_group_name_H-M   'P 1'
#
loop_
_entity.id
_entity.type
_entity.pdbx_description
1 polymer ?
#
loop_
_entity_poly.entity_id
_entity_poly.type
_entity_poly.pdbx_seq_one_letter_code
_entity_poly.pdbx_strand_id
1 'polypeptide(L)' 'GVMAELTGREDGYSKGKGGSMHMFSVDKAFYGGHGIVGAQVPLGTGLAFANKYRGNDHICLTYFGDGAANQGQVY' A
#
# COMPACT_ATOMS: atom_id res chain seq x y z
N GLY A 1 16.21 2.19 3.99
CA GLY A 1 14.79 2.51 3.69
C GLY A 1 14.56 2.76 2.21
N VAL A 2 14.14 3.97 1.81
CA VAL A 2 13.71 4.28 0.42
C VAL A 2 14.81 4.01 -0.61
N MET A 3 15.97 4.67 -0.48
CA MET A 3 17.07 4.52 -1.45
C MET A 3 17.63 3.10 -1.46
N ALA A 4 17.67 2.45 -0.30
CA ALA A 4 18.06 1.04 -0.18
C ALA A 4 17.11 0.13 -0.97
N GLU A 5 15.80 0.32 -0.83
CA GLU A 5 14.81 -0.45 -1.59
C GLU A 5 14.93 -0.22 -3.10
N LEU A 6 15.08 1.05 -3.52
CA LEU A 6 15.26 1.42 -4.93
C LEU A 6 16.53 0.85 -5.55
N THR A 7 17.56 0.61 -4.74
CA THR A 7 18.86 0.06 -5.18
C THR A 7 19.03 -1.43 -4.88
N GLY A 8 17.95 -2.12 -4.48
CA GLY A 8 17.95 -3.57 -4.27
C GLY A 8 18.75 -4.04 -3.05
N ARG A 9 18.89 -3.20 -2.01
CA ARG A 9 19.66 -3.51 -0.81
C ARG A 9 18.79 -4.15 0.28
N GLU A 10 19.41 -4.98 1.11
CA GLU A 10 18.73 -5.74 2.17
C GLU A 10 18.08 -4.85 3.23
N ASP A 11 18.60 -3.65 3.47
CA ASP A 11 18.04 -2.63 4.38
C ASP A 11 16.90 -1.80 3.75
N GLY A 12 16.44 -2.21 2.56
CA GLY A 12 15.20 -1.75 1.95
C GLY A 12 13.96 -2.21 2.74
N TYR A 13 12.86 -1.48 2.61
CA TYR A 13 11.61 -1.78 3.32
C TYR A 13 11.04 -3.17 3.02
N SER A 14 11.25 -3.65 1.79
CA SER A 14 10.89 -4.99 1.31
C SER A 14 12.15 -5.83 1.04
N LYS A 15 13.25 -5.52 1.77
CA LYS A 15 14.58 -6.15 1.61
C LYS A 15 15.15 -6.03 0.19
N GLY A 16 14.84 -4.92 -0.49
CA GLY A 16 15.30 -4.65 -1.86
C GLY A 16 14.59 -5.47 -2.94
N LYS A 17 13.52 -6.19 -2.59
CA LYS A 17 12.76 -7.03 -3.54
C LYS A 17 11.61 -6.30 -4.22
N GLY A 18 11.12 -5.23 -3.61
CA GLY A 18 9.97 -4.50 -4.07
C GLY A 18 10.28 -3.33 -5.00
N GLY A 19 11.50 -2.80 -4.92
CA GLY A 19 11.95 -1.69 -5.77
C GLY A 19 11.05 -0.46 -5.63
N SER A 20 10.87 0.29 -6.73
CA SER A 20 10.03 1.49 -6.74
C SER A 20 8.54 1.21 -6.61
N MET A 21 8.08 0.02 -7.01
CA MET A 21 6.65 -0.28 -7.18
C MET A 21 6.02 -1.06 -6.02
N HIS A 22 6.80 -1.68 -5.13
CA HIS A 22 6.29 -2.58 -4.07
C HIS A 22 6.87 -2.30 -2.68
N MET A 23 7.03 -1.02 -2.35
CA MET A 23 7.54 -0.57 -1.06
C MET A 23 6.46 -0.62 0.02
N PHE A 24 6.72 -1.28 1.15
CA PHE A 24 5.71 -1.50 2.20
C PHE A 24 6.33 -1.35 3.61
N SER A 25 5.63 -0.73 4.56
CA SER A 25 6.10 -0.57 5.93
C SER A 25 4.95 -0.54 6.93
N VAL A 26 4.85 -1.58 7.77
CA VAL A 26 3.87 -1.64 8.87
C VAL A 26 4.17 -0.56 9.92
N ASP A 27 5.43 -0.40 10.28
CA ASP A 27 5.87 0.57 11.30
C ASP A 27 5.53 2.02 10.95
N LYS A 28 5.48 2.33 9.65
CA LYS A 28 5.12 3.65 9.11
C LYS A 28 3.66 3.76 8.68
N ALA A 29 2.85 2.72 8.92
CA ALA A 29 1.49 2.60 8.42
C ALA A 29 1.38 2.84 6.89
N PHE A 30 2.42 2.46 6.15
CA PHE A 30 2.49 2.60 4.70
C PHE A 30 2.26 1.24 4.06
N TYR A 31 1.00 0.99 3.69
CA TYR A 31 0.58 -0.25 3.05
C TYR A 31 0.59 -0.14 1.51
N GLY A 32 1.42 0.78 0.98
CA GLY A 32 1.52 1.07 -0.45
C GLY A 32 2.35 0.05 -1.23
N GLY A 33 2.41 0.25 -2.55
CA GLY A 33 3.22 -0.57 -3.47
C GLY A 33 2.49 -1.77 -4.08
N HIS A 34 1.64 -1.52 -5.07
CA HIS A 34 0.84 -2.55 -5.74
C HIS A 34 1.20 -2.58 -7.22
N GLY A 35 1.62 -3.75 -7.73
CA GLY A 35 1.91 -3.92 -9.16
C GLY A 35 0.65 -4.03 -10.02
N ILE A 36 -0.47 -4.40 -9.39
CA ILE A 36 -1.76 -4.49 -10.05
C ILE A 36 -2.49 -3.16 -9.85
N VAL A 37 -2.79 -2.50 -10.96
CA VAL A 37 -3.53 -1.24 -10.99
C VAL A 37 -4.91 -1.46 -10.36
N GLY A 38 -5.27 -0.66 -9.35
CA GLY A 38 -6.58 -0.72 -8.68
C GLY A 38 -6.66 -1.66 -7.47
N ALA A 39 -5.69 -2.57 -7.28
CA ALA A 39 -5.72 -3.55 -6.20
C ALA A 39 -5.70 -2.95 -4.79
N GLN A 40 -5.18 -1.73 -4.63
CA GLN A 40 -5.14 -1.02 -3.36
C GLN A 40 -6.51 -0.59 -2.85
N VAL A 41 -7.53 -0.50 -3.71
CA VAL A 41 -8.86 0.01 -3.32
C VAL A 41 -9.57 -0.92 -2.33
N PRO A 42 -9.81 -2.21 -2.64
CA PRO A 42 -10.43 -3.12 -1.69
C PRO A 42 -9.54 -3.38 -0.46
N LEU A 43 -8.20 -3.33 -0.63
CA LEU A 43 -7.25 -3.45 0.49
C LEU A 43 -7.39 -2.28 1.48
N GLY A 44 -7.46 -1.04 0.98
CA GLY A 44 -7.68 0.14 1.80
C GLY A 44 -9.03 0.11 2.52
N THR A 45 -10.09 -0.36 1.86
CA THR A 45 -11.40 -0.59 2.49
C THR A 45 -11.30 -1.61 3.63
N GLY A 46 -10.56 -2.71 3.43
CA GLY A 46 -10.30 -3.70 4.48
C GLY A 46 -9.52 -3.13 5.68
N LEU A 47 -8.51 -2.30 5.43
CA LEU A 47 -7.76 -1.59 6.48
C LEU A 47 -8.64 -0.61 7.25
N ALA A 48 -9.47 0.18 6.55
CA ALA A 48 -10.44 1.07 7.17
C ALA A 48 -11.44 0.31 8.05
N PHE A 49 -11.96 -0.81 7.56
CA PHE A 49 -12.83 -1.70 8.33
C PHE A 49 -12.13 -2.24 9.56
N ALA A 50 -10.87 -2.68 9.44
CA ALA A 50 -10.10 -3.19 10.57
C ALA A 50 -9.86 -2.12 11.64
N ASN A 51 -9.63 -0.87 11.25
CA ASN A 51 -9.51 0.26 12.18
C ASN A 51 -10.84 0.50 12.91
N LYS A 52 -11.96 0.52 12.18
CA LYS A 52 -13.31 0.64 12.77
C LYS A 52 -13.59 -0.51 13.75
N TYR A 53 -13.29 -1.74 13.35
CA TYR A 53 -13.52 -2.93 14.18
C TYR A 53 -12.72 -2.91 15.49
N ARG A 54 -11.51 -2.33 15.45
CA ARG A 54 -10.63 -2.20 16.64
C ARG A 54 -10.94 -0.97 17.49
N GLY A 55 -11.75 -0.02 17.02
CA GLY A 55 -12.05 1.22 17.75
C GLY A 55 -10.81 2.07 18.04
N ASN A 56 -9.85 2.10 17.11
CA ASN A 56 -8.55 2.75 17.30
C ASN A 56 -8.45 4.17 16.70
N ASP A 57 -9.58 4.75 16.27
CA ASP A 57 -9.70 6.09 15.67
C ASP A 57 -8.74 6.39 14.49
N HIS A 58 -8.19 5.36 13.85
CA HIS A 58 -7.34 5.50 12.68
C HIS A 58 -8.15 5.59 11.38
N ILE A 59 -7.67 6.42 10.45
CA ILE A 59 -8.22 6.51 9.09
C ILE A 59 -7.30 5.80 8.09
N CYS A 60 -7.89 5.28 7.00
CA CYS A 60 -7.13 4.74 5.88
C CYS A 60 -7.35 5.64 4.66
N LEU A 61 -6.26 6.02 3.99
CA LEU A 61 -6.29 6.80 2.76
C LEU A 61 -5.80 5.92 1.61
N THR A 62 -6.64 5.81 0.58
CA THR A 62 -6.33 5.05 -0.63
C THR A 62 -6.19 6.01 -1.80
N TYR A 63 -5.03 5.96 -2.47
CA TYR A 63 -4.76 6.74 -3.67
C TYR A 63 -4.75 5.83 -4.90
N PHE A 64 -5.39 6.27 -5.97
CA PHE A 64 -5.37 5.60 -7.27
C PHE A 64 -5.51 6.63 -8.40
N GLY A 65 -4.92 6.33 -9.57
CA GLY A 65 -5.02 7.19 -10.75
C GLY A 65 -6.34 7.00 -11.50
N ASP A 66 -6.63 7.88 -12.44
CA ASP A 66 -7.83 7.83 -13.30
C ASP A 66 -7.94 6.50 -14.07
N GLY A 67 -6.83 5.98 -14.61
CA GLY A 67 -6.81 4.68 -15.29
C GLY A 67 -7.15 3.50 -14.39
N ALA A 68 -6.98 3.64 -13.07
CA ALA A 68 -7.38 2.63 -12.10
C ALA A 68 -8.88 2.70 -11.75
N ALA A 69 -9.54 3.84 -11.97
CA ALA A 69 -10.93 4.05 -11.59
C ALA A 69 -11.91 3.09 -12.28
N ASN A 70 -11.57 2.62 -13.49
CA ASN A 70 -12.36 1.67 -14.26
C ASN A 70 -12.02 0.20 -13.95
N GLN A 71 -11.13 -0.08 -12.99
CA GLN A 71 -10.84 -1.45 -12.58
C GLN A 71 -12.01 -2.00 -11.77
N GLY A 72 -12.40 -3.25 -12.03
CA GLY A 72 -13.53 -3.88 -11.34
C GLY A 72 -13.36 -3.94 -9.82
N GLN A 73 -12.12 -3.92 -9.31
CA GLN A 73 -11.81 -3.90 -7.88
C GLN A 73 -12.20 -2.57 -7.18
N VAL A 74 -12.44 -1.50 -7.93
CA VAL A 74 -12.83 -0.19 -7.38
C VAL A 74 -14.31 -0.18 -6.97
N TYR A 75 -15.12 -1.07 -7.53
CA TYR A 75 -16.57 -1.19 -7.32
C TYR A 75 -16.91 -2.41 -6.45
#